data_AF-Q9R4E6-F1
#
_entry.id   AF-Q9R4E6-F1
#
_cell.length_a   1.000
_cell.length_b   1.000
_cell.length_c   1.000
_cell.angle_alpha   90.00
_cell.angle_beta   90.00
_cell.angle_gamma   90.00
#
_symmetry.space_group_name_H-M   'P 1'
#
loop_
_entity.id
_entity.type
_entity.pdbx_description
1 polymer ?
#
loop_
_entity_poly.entity_id
_entity_poly.type
_entity_poly.pdbx_seq_one_letter_code
_entity_poly.pdbx_strand_id
1 'polypeptide(L)' 'AKEIIFSDEARNKLYEGVKKLNDAVKVTMGPRGRNVL' A
#
# COMPACT_ATOMS: atom_id res chain seq x y z
N ALA A 1 18.56 -2.72 18.64
CA ALA A 1 17.34 -2.25 19.34
C ALA A 1 16.15 -2.34 18.39
N LYS A 2 14.90 -2.38 18.90
CA LYS A 2 13.67 -2.34 18.08
C LYS A 2 12.95 -1.02 18.27
N GLU A 3 12.37 -0.50 17.21
CA GLU A 3 11.48 0.68 17.24
C GLU A 3 10.04 0.20 17.42
N ILE A 4 9.30 0.84 18.33
CA ILE A 4 7.88 0.57 18.56
C ILE A 4 7.13 1.89 18.40
N ILE A 5 6.17 1.88 17.47
CA ILE A 5 5.43 3.06 17.04
C ILE A 5 3.95 2.82 17.38
N PHE A 6 3.26 3.84 17.87
CA PHE A 6 1.90 3.70 18.41
C PHE A 6 0.88 4.62 17.72
N SER A 7 -0.39 4.34 18.00
CA SER A 7 -1.54 5.19 17.65
C SER A 7 -1.55 5.56 16.16
N ASP A 8 -1.77 6.85 15.85
CA ASP A 8 -2.04 7.29 14.49
C ASP A 8 -0.80 7.26 13.61
N GLU A 9 0.40 7.43 14.17
CA GLU A 9 1.64 7.30 13.41
C GLU A 9 1.81 5.87 12.87
N ALA A 10 1.53 4.85 13.69
CA ALA A 10 1.57 3.46 13.26
C ALA A 10 0.52 3.18 12.18
N ARG A 11 -0.70 3.67 12.34
CA ARG A 11 -1.79 3.49 11.36
C ARG A 11 -1.48 4.18 10.04
N ASN A 12 -0.96 5.40 10.06
CA ASN A 12 -0.58 6.14 8.87
C ASN A 12 0.56 5.44 8.11
N LYS A 13 1.58 4.95 8.82
CA LYS A 13 2.67 4.16 8.21
C LYS A 13 2.14 2.88 7.54
N LEU A 14 1.19 2.19 8.17
CA LEU A 14 0.55 1.02 7.55
C LEU A 14 -0.32 1.40 6.35
N TYR A 15 -1.11 2.47 6.46
CA TYR A 15 -1.97 2.95 5.39
C TYR A 15 -1.17 3.27 4.13
N GLU A 16 -0.04 3.97 4.24
CA GLU A 16 0.82 4.29 3.09
C GLU A 16 1.36 3.03 2.41
N GLY A 17 1.72 2.00 3.19
CA GLY A 17 2.15 0.70 2.64
C GLY A 17 1.02 -0.01 1.87
N VAL A 18 -0.18 -0.06 2.45
CA VAL A 18 -1.35 -0.67 1.82
C VAL A 18 -1.77 0.11 0.57
N LYS A 19 -1.72 1.44 0.62
CA LYS A 19 -2.02 2.31 -0.52
C LYS A 19 -1.07 2.06 -1.67
N LYS A 20 0.23 1.95 -1.41
CA LYS A 20 1.23 1.62 -2.43
C LYS A 20 0.94 0.27 -3.10
N LEU A 21 0.59 -0.74 -2.31
CA LEU A 21 0.20 -2.05 -2.85
C LEU A 21 -1.08 -1.96 -3.70
N ASN A 22 -2.10 -1.28 -3.19
CA ASN A 22 -3.37 -1.09 -3.88
C ASN A 22 -3.17 -0.39 -5.23
N ASP A 23 -2.36 0.67 -5.26
CA ASP A 23 -2.08 1.44 -6.46
C ASP A 23 -1.39 0.60 -7.54
N ALA A 24 -0.48 -0.29 -7.14
CA ALA A 24 0.21 -1.20 -8.06
C ALA A 24 -0.73 -2.28 -8.64
N VAL A 25 -1.63 -2.83 -7.82
CA VAL A 25 -2.48 -3.95 -8.24
C VAL A 25 -3.75 -3.47 -8.95
N LYS A 26 -4.33 -2.35 -8.55
CA LYS A 26 -5.62 -1.89 -9.09
C LYS A 26 -5.60 -1.64 -10.61
N VAL A 27 -4.43 -1.26 -11.15
CA VAL A 27 -4.28 -0.96 -12.58
C VAL A 27 -4.26 -2.23 -13.45
N THR A 28 -4.05 -3.40 -12.87
CA THR A 28 -4.04 -4.69 -13.59
C THR A 28 -5.38 -5.42 -13.54
N MET A 29 -6.33 -4.95 -12.73
CA MET A 29 -7.60 -5.65 -12.52
C MET A 29 -8.63 -5.37 -13.63
N GLY A 30 -9.36 -6.42 -13.99
CA GLY A 30 -10.46 -6.39 -14.96
C GLY A 30 -10.02 -6.58 -16.42
N PRO A 31 -10.99 -6.66 -17.35
CA PRO A 31 -10.73 -6.99 -18.76
C PRO A 31 -9.94 -5.91 -19.52
N ARG A 32 -9.72 -4.73 -18.91
CA ARG A 32 -8.91 -3.62 -19.45
C ARG A 32 -7.68 -3.31 -18.58
N GLY A 33 -7.26 -4.26 -17.74
CA GLY A 33 -6.03 -4.14 -16.95
C GLY A 33 -4.81 -3.85 -17.83
N ARG A 34 -3.89 -3.01 -17.34
CA ARG A 34 -2.65 -2.63 -18.03
C ARG A 34 -1.47 -3.33 -17.40
N ASN A 35 -0.41 -3.52 -18.19
CA ASN A 35 0.86 -4.02 -17.67
C ASN A 35 1.57 -2.94 -16.83
N VAL A 36 2.23 -3.39 -15.76
CA VAL A 36 3.07 -2.57 -14.88
C VAL A 36 4.52 -3.00 -15.13
N LEU A 37 5.43 -2.03 -15.32
CA LEU A 37 6.88 -2.24 -15.50
C LEU A 37 7.63 -2.00 -14.19
#